data_AF-A0AAV2H539-F1
#
_entry.id   AF-A0AAV2H539-F1
#
_cell.length_a   1.000
_cell.length_b   1.000
_cell.length_c   1.000
_cell.angle_alpha   90.00
_cell.angle_beta   90.00
_cell.angle_gamma   90.00
#
_symmetry.space_group_name_H-M   'P 1'
#
loop_
_entity.id
_entity.type
_entity.pdbx_description
1 polymer ?
#
loop_
_entity_poly.entity_id
_entity_poly.type
_entity_poly.pdbx_seq_one_letter_code
_entity_poly.pdbx_strand_id
1 'polypeptide(L)'
;QNLTSRDGIKREENELLENVISAQKFKGPITANNIGERLAIIIREYEDFENALVNTTDSIQGALGNVPIFILADHLPYPPLKLNPKGTVKVITLSSNLNKNYSSACPLHFINTQYVLILPDAVKLRNLKQIIYYMHFLKAKKKTDAIAIPIGDTRLQCSGLYVDLKRWTLSLNANLSDASLFCPLVIGAQALLMETKVFKSLPEPFARPFPFTFYVQARAANLSVRVAKGEKLAPVAKLYMDPHNNWKHKRAEAERLDAFYRSVGIKQEILHNNITRFYGCDKDKPRCFGTIVNDMPDYLYEGRWTPPCCLKALRETAKHVFTTLENCHVRYWLEGGSLLGAVRQKDIIPWDYDVDIGIYREDLSKCGALVDTKNGAYTDDLGFVWEKAVEGKFYRVQYSAVNHLHVDIYPFYSKHGVMTKDTWLLTHRQDVEFPERFLLPLTKIEFAGVMTYAPNNVKEFLEYKFGEGVIENPKYPNLQNPV
;
A
#
# COMPACT_ATOMS: atom_id res chain seq x y z
N GLN A 1 -15.51 -11.00 34.30
CA GLN A 1 -16.99 -11.02 34.24
C GLN A 1 -17.41 -10.97 32.78
N ASN A 2 -18.20 -11.97 32.38
CA ASN A 2 -18.67 -12.25 31.02
C ASN A 2 -19.55 -11.12 30.45
N LEU A 3 -18.99 -10.30 29.55
CA LEU A 3 -19.76 -9.37 28.70
C LEU A 3 -19.42 -9.52 27.20
N THR A 4 -18.96 -10.69 26.79
CA THR A 4 -18.88 -11.11 25.38
C THR A 4 -19.84 -12.28 25.18
N SER A 5 -20.97 -12.07 24.49
CA SER A 5 -21.58 -13.07 23.58
C SER A 5 -23.04 -12.83 23.16
N ARG A 6 -23.87 -12.01 23.82
CA ARG A 6 -25.28 -11.90 23.36
C ARG A 6 -25.47 -11.16 22.04
N ASP A 7 -24.69 -10.12 21.78
CA ASP A 7 -24.78 -9.35 20.53
C ASP A 7 -23.98 -9.99 19.38
N GLY A 8 -22.89 -10.71 19.68
CA GLY A 8 -22.14 -11.49 18.69
C GLY A 8 -22.94 -12.66 18.14
N ILE A 9 -23.59 -13.43 19.02
CA ILE A 9 -24.41 -14.59 18.64
C ILE A 9 -25.64 -14.14 17.82
N LYS A 10 -26.32 -13.05 18.20
CA LYS A 10 -27.45 -12.51 17.42
C LYS A 10 -27.04 -12.00 16.03
N ARG A 11 -25.82 -11.49 15.88
CA ARG A 11 -25.31 -10.99 14.59
C ARG A 11 -24.97 -12.15 13.65
N GLU A 12 -24.34 -13.20 14.18
CA GLU A 12 -24.09 -14.46 13.44
C GLU A 12 -25.38 -15.19 13.07
N GLU A 13 -26.37 -15.26 13.98
CA GLU A 13 -27.68 -15.86 13.70
C GLU A 13 -28.45 -15.08 12.61
N ASN A 14 -28.39 -13.75 12.62
CA ASN A 14 -29.02 -12.92 11.59
C ASN A 14 -28.30 -13.05 10.23
N GLU A 15 -26.96 -13.10 10.21
CA GLU A 15 -26.21 -13.37 8.97
C GLU A 15 -26.54 -14.76 8.41
N LEU A 16 -26.65 -15.78 9.27
CA LEU A 16 -27.05 -17.12 8.86
C LEU A 16 -28.47 -17.14 8.27
N LEU A 17 -29.41 -16.42 8.88
CA LEU A 17 -30.80 -16.33 8.39
C LEU A 17 -30.89 -15.58 7.05
N GLU A 18 -30.19 -14.45 6.90
CA GLU A 18 -30.11 -13.71 5.63
C GLU A 18 -29.46 -14.56 4.52
N ASN A 19 -28.42 -15.33 4.85
CA ASN A 19 -27.77 -16.24 3.92
C ASN A 19 -28.72 -17.37 3.46
N VAL A 20 -29.55 -17.91 4.36
CA VAL A 20 -30.55 -18.93 4.01
C VAL A 20 -31.66 -18.36 3.12
N ILE A 21 -32.17 -17.16 3.44
CA ILE A 21 -33.21 -16.48 2.63
C ILE A 21 -32.68 -16.11 1.24
N SER A 22 -31.46 -15.58 1.17
CA SER A 22 -30.75 -15.27 -0.09
C SER A 22 -30.51 -16.54 -0.93
N ALA A 23 -30.11 -17.64 -0.29
CA ALA A 23 -29.93 -18.92 -0.97
C ALA A 23 -31.24 -19.49 -1.55
N GLN A 24 -32.38 -19.27 -0.88
CA GLN A 24 -33.70 -19.64 -1.40
C GLN A 24 -34.14 -18.73 -2.56
N LYS A 25 -33.90 -17.41 -2.47
CA LYS A 25 -34.21 -16.42 -3.52
C LYS A 25 -33.57 -16.77 -4.87
N PHE A 26 -32.38 -17.36 -4.85
CA PHE A 26 -31.61 -17.65 -6.06
C PHE A 26 -31.71 -19.08 -6.61
N LYS A 27 -32.73 -19.86 -6.21
CA LYS A 27 -32.97 -21.22 -6.72
C LYS A 27 -33.57 -21.24 -8.13
N GLY A 28 -33.21 -22.26 -8.92
CA GLY A 28 -33.75 -22.50 -10.27
C GLY A 28 -32.88 -21.97 -11.42
N PRO A 29 -33.23 -22.31 -12.67
CA PRO A 29 -32.45 -21.94 -13.85
C PRO A 29 -32.48 -20.42 -14.11
N ILE A 30 -31.42 -19.91 -14.73
CA ILE A 30 -31.32 -18.51 -15.13
C ILE A 30 -32.04 -18.34 -16.47
N THR A 31 -32.99 -17.41 -16.52
CA THR A 31 -33.85 -17.13 -17.69
C THR A 31 -33.94 -15.63 -17.93
N ALA A 32 -34.47 -15.24 -19.09
CA ALA A 32 -34.68 -13.82 -19.40
C ALA A 32 -35.59 -13.12 -18.38
N ASN A 33 -36.52 -13.85 -17.76
CA ASN A 33 -37.49 -13.28 -16.81
C ASN A 33 -36.89 -13.02 -15.44
N ASN A 34 -35.88 -13.80 -15.03
CA ASN A 34 -35.28 -13.69 -13.68
C ASN A 34 -33.85 -13.15 -13.68
N ILE A 35 -33.27 -12.84 -14.86
CA ILE A 35 -31.89 -12.33 -14.95
C ILE A 35 -31.70 -11.04 -14.15
N GLY A 36 -32.72 -10.18 -14.07
CA GLY A 36 -32.67 -8.94 -13.29
C GLY A 36 -32.55 -9.14 -11.78
N GLU A 37 -32.93 -10.32 -11.26
CA GLU A 37 -32.70 -10.71 -9.86
C GLU A 37 -31.34 -11.40 -9.68
N ARG A 38 -30.81 -12.00 -10.75
CA ARG A 38 -29.56 -12.77 -10.73
C ARG A 38 -28.34 -11.88 -10.93
N LEU A 39 -28.43 -10.86 -11.78
CA LEU A 39 -27.28 -10.08 -12.23
C LEU A 39 -27.52 -8.58 -12.14
N ALA A 40 -26.54 -7.86 -11.59
CA ALA A 40 -26.43 -6.42 -11.77
C ALA A 40 -25.22 -6.11 -12.65
N ILE A 41 -25.37 -5.15 -13.57
CA ILE A 41 -24.25 -4.59 -14.32
C ILE A 41 -23.77 -3.33 -13.62
N ILE A 42 -22.46 -3.20 -13.46
CA ILE A 42 -21.83 -2.00 -12.89
C ILE A 42 -20.90 -1.42 -13.95
N ILE A 43 -21.09 -0.15 -14.28
CA ILE A 43 -20.19 0.62 -15.14
C ILE A 43 -19.54 1.70 -14.29
N ARG A 44 -18.24 1.53 -14.02
CA ARG A 44 -17.45 2.44 -13.18
C ARG A 44 -16.29 3.10 -13.93
N GLU A 45 -15.75 2.41 -14.93
CA GLU A 45 -14.58 2.88 -15.68
C GLU A 45 -15.00 3.56 -16.97
N TYR A 46 -15.11 4.89 -16.92
CA TYR A 46 -15.41 5.80 -18.04
C TYR A 46 -14.93 7.21 -17.72
N GLU A 47 -14.91 8.08 -18.74
CA GLU A 47 -14.64 9.51 -18.57
C GLU A 47 -15.81 10.37 -19.03
N ASP A 48 -16.13 11.41 -18.26
CA ASP A 48 -17.23 12.32 -18.60
C ASP A 48 -17.01 13.05 -19.93
N PHE A 49 -15.76 13.38 -20.26
CA PHE A 49 -15.42 14.14 -21.45
C PHE A 49 -15.50 13.32 -22.76
N GLU A 50 -15.44 11.98 -22.68
CA GLU A 50 -15.56 11.09 -23.84
C GLU A 50 -15.99 9.69 -23.35
N ASN A 51 -17.22 9.29 -23.65
CA ASN A 51 -17.77 7.99 -23.27
C ASN A 51 -18.82 7.50 -24.28
N ALA A 52 -19.17 6.22 -24.20
CA ALA A 52 -20.20 5.56 -24.98
C ALA A 52 -21.31 4.98 -24.09
N LEU A 53 -21.52 5.56 -22.89
CA LEU A 53 -22.38 5.00 -21.85
C LEU A 53 -23.78 4.66 -22.34
N VAL A 54 -24.44 5.57 -23.06
CA VAL A 54 -25.80 5.36 -23.58
C VAL A 54 -25.84 4.18 -24.55
N ASN A 55 -24.90 4.11 -25.50
CA ASN A 55 -24.81 3.00 -26.45
C ASN A 55 -24.51 1.67 -25.75
N THR A 56 -23.65 1.69 -24.74
CA THR A 56 -23.34 0.52 -23.90
C THR A 56 -24.58 0.06 -23.14
N THR A 57 -25.31 0.95 -22.48
CA THR A 57 -26.51 0.58 -21.73
C THR A 57 -27.64 0.08 -22.63
N ASP A 58 -27.87 0.73 -23.77
CA ASP A 58 -28.91 0.34 -24.72
C ASP A 58 -28.61 -1.04 -25.31
N SER A 59 -27.35 -1.31 -25.64
CA SER A 59 -26.95 -2.62 -26.15
C SER A 59 -27.11 -3.73 -25.10
N ILE A 60 -26.86 -3.44 -23.82
CA ILE A 60 -27.04 -4.41 -22.73
C ILE A 60 -28.52 -4.69 -22.51
N GLN A 61 -29.37 -3.66 -22.50
CA GLN A 61 -30.82 -3.82 -22.39
C GLN A 61 -31.39 -4.60 -23.57
N GLY A 62 -30.91 -4.36 -24.80
CA GLY A 62 -31.27 -5.16 -25.96
C GLY A 62 -30.88 -6.65 -25.85
N ALA A 63 -29.75 -6.95 -25.21
CA ALA A 63 -29.24 -8.32 -25.07
C ALA A 63 -29.84 -9.11 -23.88
N LEU A 64 -30.16 -8.43 -22.77
CA LEU A 64 -30.56 -9.05 -21.51
C LEU A 64 -31.95 -8.64 -20.99
N GLY A 65 -32.60 -7.66 -21.61
CA GLY A 65 -33.88 -7.13 -21.14
C GLY A 65 -33.75 -6.33 -19.84
N ASN A 66 -34.59 -6.65 -18.86
CA ASN A 66 -34.73 -5.89 -17.60
C ASN A 66 -33.63 -6.22 -16.56
N VAL A 67 -32.36 -6.13 -16.96
CA VAL A 67 -31.23 -6.21 -16.03
C VAL A 67 -31.00 -4.84 -15.38
N PRO A 68 -30.78 -4.76 -14.05
CA PRO A 68 -30.37 -3.51 -13.41
C PRO A 68 -28.96 -3.12 -13.86
N ILE A 69 -28.80 -1.87 -14.31
CA ILE A 69 -27.52 -1.30 -14.74
C ILE A 69 -27.22 -0.09 -13.87
N PHE A 70 -26.08 -0.10 -13.19
CA PHE A 70 -25.63 0.98 -12.32
C PHE A 70 -24.43 1.68 -12.94
N ILE A 71 -24.60 2.93 -13.34
CA ILE A 71 -23.51 3.82 -13.73
C ILE A 71 -23.03 4.51 -12.46
N LEU A 72 -21.84 4.16 -12.00
CA LEU A 72 -21.27 4.70 -10.76
C LEU A 72 -20.37 5.89 -11.08
N ALA A 73 -20.71 7.04 -10.53
CA ALA A 73 -20.07 8.31 -10.83
C ALA A 73 -19.58 8.97 -9.53
N ASP A 74 -18.42 9.60 -9.53
CA ASP A 74 -18.00 10.36 -8.33
C ASP A 74 -18.92 11.56 -8.13
N HIS A 75 -19.26 12.24 -9.23
CA HIS A 75 -20.21 13.35 -9.31
C HIS A 75 -21.24 13.09 -10.41
N LEU A 76 -22.26 13.95 -10.54
CA LEU A 76 -23.21 13.78 -11.63
C LEU A 76 -22.49 13.99 -12.98
N PRO A 77 -22.54 13.03 -13.93
CA PRO A 77 -21.82 13.14 -15.19
C PRO A 77 -22.21 14.38 -15.99
N TYR A 78 -21.21 15.06 -16.58
CA TYR A 78 -21.40 16.19 -17.48
C TYR A 78 -20.54 16.04 -18.74
N PRO A 79 -21.12 16.08 -19.96
CA PRO A 79 -22.51 16.47 -20.27
C PRO A 79 -23.55 15.43 -19.79
N PRO A 80 -24.82 15.86 -19.54
CA PRO A 80 -25.84 14.98 -18.99
C PRO A 80 -26.12 13.78 -19.90
N LEU A 81 -26.19 12.59 -19.30
CA LEU A 81 -26.53 11.35 -20.01
C LEU A 81 -28.01 11.33 -20.38
N LYS A 82 -28.31 11.04 -21.65
CA LYS A 82 -29.68 10.89 -22.16
C LYS A 82 -30.20 9.48 -21.85
N LEU A 83 -30.63 9.26 -20.60
CA LEU A 83 -31.13 7.97 -20.12
C LEU A 83 -32.65 8.00 -19.95
N ASN A 84 -33.31 6.86 -20.14
CA ASN A 84 -34.73 6.71 -19.83
C ASN A 84 -34.96 6.75 -18.30
N PRO A 85 -35.66 7.75 -17.75
CA PRO A 85 -35.84 7.90 -16.29
C PRO A 85 -36.63 6.76 -15.64
N LYS A 86 -37.46 6.05 -16.41
CA LYS A 86 -38.25 4.89 -15.94
C LYS A 86 -37.58 3.55 -16.24
N GLY A 87 -36.37 3.58 -16.80
CA GLY A 87 -35.62 2.38 -17.19
C GLY A 87 -34.94 1.68 -16.01
N THR A 88 -34.29 0.56 -16.31
CA THR A 88 -33.47 -0.19 -15.33
C THR A 88 -32.07 0.39 -15.13
N VAL A 89 -31.69 1.41 -15.91
CA VAL A 89 -30.41 2.11 -15.81
C VAL A 89 -30.52 3.21 -14.76
N LYS A 90 -29.60 3.22 -13.79
CA LYS A 90 -29.53 4.23 -12.74
C LYS A 90 -28.11 4.79 -12.64
N VAL A 91 -28.02 6.12 -12.57
CA VAL A 91 -26.77 6.80 -12.20
C VAL A 91 -26.74 6.92 -10.68
N ILE A 92 -25.71 6.37 -10.04
CA ILE A 92 -25.49 6.48 -8.60
C ILE A 92 -24.23 7.30 -8.39
N THR A 93 -24.36 8.40 -7.66
CA THR A 93 -23.24 9.29 -7.34
C THR A 93 -22.62 8.90 -5.99
N LEU A 94 -21.30 8.76 -5.95
CA LEU A 94 -20.53 8.34 -4.78
C LEU A 94 -20.23 9.50 -3.82
N SER A 95 -20.14 10.73 -4.34
CA SER A 95 -19.90 11.90 -3.50
C SER A 95 -21.02 12.12 -2.48
N SER A 96 -20.60 12.47 -1.26
CA SER A 96 -21.51 12.97 -0.24
C SER A 96 -22.00 14.37 -0.61
N ASN A 97 -23.28 14.63 -0.37
CA ASN A 97 -23.90 15.95 -0.51
C ASN A 97 -24.93 16.06 0.62
N LEU A 98 -25.06 17.25 1.22
CA LEU A 98 -26.04 17.56 2.27
C LEU A 98 -27.50 17.25 1.88
N ASN A 99 -27.79 17.14 0.57
CA ASN A 99 -29.11 16.79 0.06
C ASN A 99 -29.37 15.27 -0.01
N LYS A 100 -28.39 14.41 0.31
CA LYS A 100 -28.54 12.95 0.30
C LYS A 100 -28.82 12.41 1.70
N ASN A 101 -29.71 11.43 1.79
CA ASN A 101 -29.86 10.61 3.00
C ASN A 101 -28.82 9.48 3.02
N TYR A 102 -28.53 8.93 4.21
CA TYR A 102 -27.53 7.87 4.40
C TYR A 102 -27.72 6.68 3.46
N SER A 103 -28.95 6.19 3.29
CA SER A 103 -29.26 5.06 2.41
C SER A 103 -28.91 5.34 0.95
N SER A 104 -29.16 6.56 0.48
CA SER A 104 -28.81 7.02 -0.87
C SER A 104 -27.31 7.30 -1.06
N ALA A 105 -26.57 7.46 0.03
CA ALA A 105 -25.12 7.65 0.05
C ALA A 105 -24.34 6.33 0.10
N CYS A 106 -25.01 5.17 0.25
CA CYS A 106 -24.40 3.84 0.25
C CYS A 106 -24.75 3.06 -1.04
N PRO A 107 -23.89 3.06 -2.06
CA PRO A 107 -24.18 2.43 -3.36
C PRO A 107 -24.42 0.92 -3.27
N LEU A 108 -23.82 0.25 -2.27
CA LEU A 108 -23.93 -1.19 -2.07
C LEU A 108 -25.37 -1.63 -1.72
N HIS A 109 -26.21 -0.73 -1.19
CA HIS A 109 -27.62 -1.03 -0.90
C HIS A 109 -28.46 -1.24 -2.17
N PHE A 110 -28.04 -0.67 -3.30
CA PHE A 110 -28.76 -0.84 -4.57
C PHE A 110 -28.47 -2.20 -5.23
N ILE A 111 -27.43 -2.90 -4.78
CA ILE A 111 -26.94 -4.14 -5.39
C ILE A 111 -27.41 -5.34 -4.57
N ASN A 112 -28.57 -5.89 -4.93
CA ASN A 112 -29.25 -7.00 -4.24
C ASN A 112 -29.43 -8.26 -5.11
N THR A 113 -28.61 -8.36 -6.15
CA THR A 113 -28.56 -9.48 -7.11
C THR A 113 -27.59 -10.55 -6.65
N GLN A 114 -27.67 -11.75 -7.23
CA GLN A 114 -26.74 -12.86 -6.91
C GLN A 114 -25.30 -12.56 -7.36
N TYR A 115 -25.15 -11.97 -8.54
CA TYR A 115 -23.87 -11.65 -9.15
C TYR A 115 -23.80 -10.18 -9.55
N VAL A 116 -22.56 -9.72 -9.69
CA VAL A 116 -22.24 -8.45 -10.33
C VAL A 116 -21.31 -8.70 -11.51
N LEU A 117 -21.59 -8.05 -12.64
CA LEU A 117 -20.69 -7.94 -13.78
C LEU A 117 -20.23 -6.50 -13.88
N ILE A 118 -18.95 -6.26 -13.56
CA ILE A 118 -18.31 -4.96 -13.70
C ILE A 118 -17.78 -4.87 -15.12
N LEU A 119 -18.31 -3.92 -15.87
CA LEU A 119 -18.06 -3.72 -17.29
C LEU A 119 -17.39 -2.35 -17.48
N PRO A 120 -16.28 -2.25 -18.22
CA PRO A 120 -15.82 -0.95 -18.69
C PRO A 120 -16.82 -0.40 -19.72
N ASP A 121 -16.77 0.92 -19.92
CA ASP A 121 -17.57 1.57 -20.97
C ASP A 121 -17.17 1.10 -22.38
N ALA A 122 -18.03 1.39 -23.36
CA ALA A 122 -17.89 1.01 -24.76
C ALA A 122 -17.84 -0.51 -25.01
N VAL A 123 -18.48 -1.31 -24.15
CA VAL A 123 -18.62 -2.77 -24.31
C VAL A 123 -20.08 -3.17 -24.47
N LYS A 124 -20.34 -4.23 -25.25
CA LYS A 124 -21.63 -4.90 -25.35
C LYS A 124 -21.56 -6.40 -25.04
N LEU A 125 -22.71 -6.90 -24.60
CA LEU A 125 -23.02 -8.31 -24.43
C LEU A 125 -23.73 -8.82 -25.68
N ARG A 126 -23.47 -10.07 -26.09
CA ARG A 126 -24.08 -10.63 -27.29
C ARG A 126 -25.51 -11.10 -27.05
N ASN A 127 -25.72 -11.87 -25.99
CA ASN A 127 -27.00 -12.46 -25.63
C ASN A 127 -26.95 -13.07 -24.23
N LEU A 128 -28.11 -13.48 -23.73
CA LEU A 128 -28.26 -14.16 -22.44
C LEU A 128 -27.43 -15.45 -22.32
N LYS A 129 -27.28 -16.24 -23.40
CA LYS A 129 -26.54 -17.52 -23.36
C LYS A 129 -25.07 -17.29 -23.01
N GLN A 130 -24.47 -16.23 -23.54
CA GLN A 130 -23.09 -15.83 -23.23
C GLN A 130 -22.91 -15.59 -21.72
N ILE A 131 -23.83 -14.86 -21.08
CA ILE A 131 -23.75 -14.55 -19.66
C ILE A 131 -24.01 -15.78 -18.78
N ILE A 132 -24.98 -16.62 -19.15
CA ILE A 132 -25.26 -17.88 -18.46
C ILE A 132 -24.03 -18.78 -18.47
N TYR A 133 -23.34 -18.90 -19.61
CA TYR A 133 -22.09 -19.64 -19.71
C TYR A 133 -21.05 -19.15 -18.67
N TYR A 134 -20.86 -17.84 -18.55
CA TYR A 134 -19.90 -17.26 -17.61
C TYR A 134 -20.28 -17.48 -16.14
N MET A 135 -21.56 -17.40 -15.80
CA MET A 135 -22.04 -17.72 -14.45
C MET A 135 -21.81 -19.20 -14.10
N HIS A 136 -22.04 -20.11 -15.05
CA HIS A 136 -21.69 -21.52 -14.87
C HIS A 136 -20.19 -21.75 -14.75
N PHE A 137 -19.37 -21.03 -15.53
CA PHE A 137 -17.92 -21.11 -15.45
C PHE A 137 -17.39 -20.64 -14.08
N LEU A 138 -17.95 -19.55 -13.52
CA LEU A 138 -17.66 -19.07 -12.17
C LEU A 138 -18.03 -20.13 -11.12
N LYS A 139 -19.20 -20.75 -11.23
CA LYS A 139 -19.69 -21.80 -10.31
C LYS A 139 -19.12 -23.20 -10.53
N ALA A 140 -18.22 -23.39 -11.50
CA ALA A 140 -17.62 -24.70 -11.75
C ALA A 140 -16.90 -25.21 -10.49
N LYS A 141 -16.64 -26.54 -10.42
CA LYS A 141 -16.12 -27.24 -9.22
C LYS A 141 -14.85 -26.67 -8.56
N LYS A 142 -14.14 -25.75 -9.20
CA LYS A 142 -12.92 -25.15 -8.67
C LYS A 142 -13.26 -23.82 -7.99
N LYS A 143 -12.80 -23.63 -6.74
CA LYS A 143 -12.98 -22.38 -5.98
C LYS A 143 -12.54 -21.19 -6.82
N THR A 144 -13.49 -20.40 -7.29
CA THR A 144 -13.28 -19.25 -8.18
C THR A 144 -14.12 -18.11 -7.62
N ASP A 145 -13.46 -17.05 -7.15
CA ASP A 145 -14.14 -15.92 -6.51
C ASP A 145 -14.55 -14.87 -7.55
N ALA A 146 -13.74 -14.72 -8.62
CA ALA A 146 -14.06 -13.87 -9.76
C ALA A 146 -13.51 -14.45 -11.07
N ILE A 147 -14.10 -14.03 -12.18
CA ILE A 147 -13.60 -14.38 -13.52
C ILE A 147 -13.39 -13.14 -14.39
N ALA A 148 -12.27 -13.14 -15.10
CA ALA A 148 -11.91 -12.15 -16.10
C ALA A 148 -12.42 -12.56 -17.48
N ILE A 149 -13.27 -11.73 -18.07
CA ILE A 149 -13.91 -11.98 -19.36
C ILE A 149 -13.24 -11.10 -20.43
N PRO A 150 -12.65 -11.68 -21.49
CA PRO A 150 -11.96 -10.92 -22.52
C PRO A 150 -12.92 -10.04 -23.35
N ILE A 151 -12.45 -8.83 -23.70
CA ILE A 151 -13.16 -7.88 -24.57
C ILE A 151 -12.41 -7.73 -25.90
N GLY A 152 -13.15 -7.82 -27.01
CA GLY A 152 -12.65 -7.66 -28.36
C GLY A 152 -11.57 -8.69 -28.70
N ASP A 153 -10.63 -8.32 -29.56
CA ASP A 153 -9.56 -9.25 -29.96
C ASP A 153 -8.42 -9.36 -28.94
N THR A 154 -8.48 -8.59 -27.85
CA THR A 154 -7.46 -8.55 -26.81
C THR A 154 -7.17 -9.95 -26.26
N ARG A 155 -5.88 -10.32 -26.23
CA ARG A 155 -5.40 -11.51 -25.53
C ARG A 155 -5.13 -11.12 -24.09
N LEU A 156 -5.88 -11.72 -23.17
CA LEU A 156 -5.62 -11.55 -21.74
C LEU A 156 -4.34 -12.30 -21.35
N GLN A 157 -3.44 -11.60 -20.71
CA GLN A 157 -2.18 -12.14 -20.21
C GLN A 157 -2.25 -12.24 -18.69
N CYS A 158 -1.74 -13.33 -18.16
CA CYS A 158 -1.55 -13.42 -16.72
C CYS A 158 -0.20 -12.82 -16.33
N SER A 159 -0.17 -12.05 -15.24
CA SER A 159 1.03 -11.44 -14.69
C SER A 159 1.11 -11.66 -13.18
N GLY A 160 2.33 -11.59 -12.65
CA GLY A 160 2.59 -11.66 -11.22
C GLY A 160 2.08 -10.41 -10.51
N LEU A 161 1.51 -10.63 -9.33
CA LEU A 161 1.16 -9.56 -8.39
C LEU A 161 1.35 -10.07 -6.97
N TYR A 162 2.19 -9.37 -6.23
CA TYR A 162 2.43 -9.60 -4.82
C TYR A 162 2.09 -8.35 -4.04
N VAL A 163 1.41 -8.51 -2.91
CA VAL A 163 1.03 -7.43 -2.00
C VAL A 163 1.52 -7.81 -0.62
N ASP A 164 2.43 -7.02 -0.07
CA ASP A 164 2.94 -7.13 1.29
C ASP A 164 2.45 -5.93 2.10
N LEU A 165 1.35 -6.13 2.83
CA LEU A 165 0.75 -5.09 3.66
C LEU A 165 1.68 -4.67 4.81
N LYS A 166 2.49 -5.61 5.32
CA LYS A 166 3.44 -5.35 6.39
C LYS A 166 4.53 -4.39 5.92
N ARG A 167 4.98 -4.52 4.68
CA ARG A 167 5.98 -3.64 4.04
C ARG A 167 5.38 -2.50 3.21
N TRP A 168 4.06 -2.37 3.14
CA TRP A 168 3.38 -1.34 2.33
C TRP A 168 3.71 -1.44 0.83
N THR A 169 4.08 -2.63 0.37
CA THR A 169 4.69 -2.82 -0.96
C THR A 169 3.78 -3.64 -1.85
N LEU A 170 3.60 -3.14 -3.07
CA LEU A 170 3.04 -3.89 -4.19
C LEU A 170 4.17 -4.22 -5.17
N SER A 171 4.23 -5.44 -5.67
CA SER A 171 5.19 -5.84 -6.70
C SER A 171 4.53 -6.54 -7.89
N LEU A 172 4.85 -6.04 -9.09
CA LEU A 172 4.45 -6.60 -10.39
C LEU A 172 5.52 -7.54 -10.97
N ASN A 173 6.74 -7.56 -10.41
CA ASN A 173 7.82 -8.43 -10.87
C ASN A 173 7.73 -9.88 -10.36
N ALA A 174 6.64 -10.23 -9.67
CA ALA A 174 6.52 -11.53 -9.03
C ALA A 174 6.52 -12.66 -10.07
N ASN A 175 7.32 -13.71 -9.82
CA ASN A 175 7.33 -14.89 -10.69
C ASN A 175 5.95 -15.55 -10.68
N LEU A 176 5.40 -15.77 -11.87
CA LEU A 176 4.27 -16.65 -12.06
C LEU A 176 4.76 -18.09 -11.99
N SER A 177 4.05 -18.95 -11.27
CA SER A 177 4.15 -20.37 -11.58
C SER A 177 3.41 -20.61 -12.89
N ASP A 178 4.13 -21.08 -13.92
CA ASP A 178 3.59 -21.30 -15.27
C ASP A 178 2.39 -22.27 -15.33
N ALA A 179 2.13 -23.00 -14.23
CA ALA A 179 1.02 -23.94 -14.08
C ALA A 179 -0.17 -23.41 -13.27
N SER A 180 -0.17 -22.15 -12.81
CA SER A 180 -1.27 -21.63 -11.99
C SER A 180 -2.54 -21.42 -12.82
N LEU A 181 -3.59 -22.18 -12.47
CA LEU A 181 -4.94 -21.94 -12.96
C LEU A 181 -5.47 -20.55 -12.60
N PHE A 182 -4.98 -19.98 -11.50
CA PHE A 182 -5.41 -18.70 -10.96
C PHE A 182 -4.44 -17.60 -11.36
N CYS A 183 -4.98 -16.43 -11.66
CA CYS A 183 -4.20 -15.32 -12.14
C CYS A 183 -4.15 -14.19 -11.12
N PRO A 184 -2.96 -13.87 -10.55
CA PRO A 184 -2.81 -12.77 -9.59
C PRO A 184 -3.17 -11.41 -10.18
N LEU A 185 -2.80 -11.17 -11.43
CA LEU A 185 -3.16 -9.97 -12.18
C LEU A 185 -3.40 -10.34 -13.64
N VAL A 186 -4.57 -9.99 -14.17
CA VAL A 186 -4.88 -10.15 -15.60
C VAL A 186 -4.65 -8.83 -16.30
N ILE A 187 -3.81 -8.83 -17.34
CA ILE A 187 -3.52 -7.68 -18.18
C ILE A 187 -4.32 -7.78 -19.48
N GLY A 188 -4.98 -6.67 -19.86
CA GLY A 188 -5.76 -6.52 -21.08
C GLY A 188 -7.19 -6.07 -20.82
N ALA A 189 -7.88 -5.66 -21.89
CA ALA A 189 -9.27 -5.21 -21.84
C ALA A 189 -10.20 -6.37 -21.44
N GLN A 190 -10.86 -6.21 -20.30
CA GLN A 190 -11.67 -7.24 -19.67
C GLN A 190 -12.86 -6.67 -18.89
N ALA A 191 -13.85 -7.52 -18.65
CA ALA A 191 -14.89 -7.34 -17.64
C ALA A 191 -14.69 -8.34 -16.51
N LEU A 192 -15.20 -8.06 -15.30
CA LEU A 192 -15.16 -9.01 -14.17
C LEU A 192 -16.55 -9.46 -13.75
N LEU A 193 -16.75 -10.78 -13.67
CA LEU A 193 -17.95 -11.38 -13.08
C LEU A 193 -17.59 -12.04 -11.75
N MET A 194 -18.36 -11.75 -10.71
CA MET A 194 -18.20 -12.34 -9.38
C MET A 194 -19.54 -12.42 -8.64
N GLU A 195 -19.58 -13.18 -7.54
CA GLU A 195 -20.73 -13.13 -6.63
C GLU A 195 -20.78 -11.79 -5.90
N THR A 196 -21.99 -11.27 -5.68
CA THR A 196 -22.19 -9.98 -5.00
C THR A 196 -21.56 -9.96 -3.61
N LYS A 197 -21.50 -11.09 -2.91
CA LYS A 197 -20.85 -11.20 -1.60
C LYS A 197 -19.33 -10.94 -1.66
N VAL A 198 -18.67 -11.42 -2.72
CA VAL A 198 -17.24 -11.21 -2.95
C VAL A 198 -17.00 -9.73 -3.24
N PHE A 199 -17.83 -9.15 -4.09
CA PHE A 199 -17.80 -7.71 -4.37
C PHE A 199 -17.98 -6.86 -3.11
N LYS A 200 -18.97 -7.19 -2.27
CA LYS A 200 -19.26 -6.49 -1.01
C LYS A 200 -18.18 -6.70 0.07
N SER A 201 -17.34 -7.73 -0.04
CA SER A 201 -16.23 -7.96 0.90
C SER A 201 -14.97 -7.13 0.60
N LEU A 202 -14.90 -6.47 -0.56
CA LEU A 202 -13.77 -5.63 -0.91
C LEU A 202 -13.79 -4.34 -0.06
N PRO A 203 -12.65 -3.88 0.48
CA PRO A 203 -12.60 -2.61 1.22
C PRO A 203 -13.02 -1.40 0.38
N GLU A 204 -12.63 -1.38 -0.90
CA GLU A 204 -12.83 -0.27 -1.83
C GLU A 204 -13.39 -0.82 -3.17
N PRO A 205 -14.64 -1.32 -3.20
CA PRO A 205 -15.21 -2.05 -4.34
C PRO A 205 -15.41 -1.16 -5.60
N PHE A 206 -15.42 0.16 -5.41
CA PHE A 206 -15.63 1.14 -6.48
C PHE A 206 -14.38 1.96 -6.80
N ALA A 207 -13.22 1.60 -6.24
CA ALA A 207 -11.96 2.29 -6.50
C ALA A 207 -11.52 2.14 -7.96
N ARG A 208 -10.88 3.19 -8.47
CA ARG A 208 -10.34 3.29 -9.83
C ARG A 208 -8.82 3.46 -9.76
N PRO A 209 -8.06 3.01 -10.78
CA PRO A 209 -8.52 2.48 -12.06
C PRO A 209 -8.92 0.99 -12.02
N PHE A 210 -10.12 0.70 -12.51
CA PHE A 210 -10.59 -0.68 -12.65
C PHE A 210 -10.05 -1.30 -13.95
N PRO A 211 -9.67 -2.58 -14.00
CA PRO A 211 -9.77 -3.59 -12.94
C PRO A 211 -8.53 -3.69 -12.03
N PHE A 212 -7.53 -2.83 -12.20
CA PHE A 212 -6.27 -2.96 -11.45
C PHE A 212 -6.48 -2.89 -9.94
N THR A 213 -7.26 -1.93 -9.46
CA THR A 213 -7.61 -1.79 -8.02
C THR A 213 -8.29 -3.03 -7.46
N PHE A 214 -9.10 -3.73 -8.26
CA PHE A 214 -9.69 -5.01 -7.86
C PHE A 214 -8.61 -6.07 -7.63
N TYR A 215 -7.64 -6.21 -8.53
CA TYR A 215 -6.58 -7.23 -8.40
C TYR A 215 -5.72 -7.02 -7.16
N VAL A 216 -5.42 -5.77 -6.79
CA VAL A 216 -4.69 -5.45 -5.55
C VAL A 216 -5.47 -5.95 -4.32
N GLN A 217 -6.76 -5.61 -4.23
CA GLN A 217 -7.62 -6.02 -3.12
C GLN A 217 -7.85 -7.54 -3.11
N ALA A 218 -8.06 -8.14 -4.28
CA ALA A 218 -8.21 -9.57 -4.44
C ALA A 218 -6.96 -10.33 -3.98
N ARG A 219 -5.76 -9.82 -4.29
CA ARG A 219 -4.52 -10.44 -3.85
C ARG A 219 -4.35 -10.35 -2.33
N ALA A 220 -4.64 -9.20 -1.74
CA ALA A 220 -4.60 -8.99 -0.30
C ALA A 220 -5.60 -9.90 0.46
N ALA A 221 -6.78 -10.14 -0.14
CA ALA A 221 -7.82 -11.00 0.42
C ALA A 221 -7.71 -12.49 0.00
N ASN A 222 -6.63 -12.89 -0.69
CA ASN A 222 -6.42 -14.25 -1.20
C ASN A 222 -7.58 -14.79 -2.05
N LEU A 223 -8.18 -13.93 -2.88
CA LEU A 223 -9.23 -14.30 -3.82
C LEU A 223 -8.67 -14.97 -5.07
N SER A 224 -9.37 -16.00 -5.52
CA SER A 224 -9.01 -16.80 -6.70
C SER A 224 -9.66 -16.24 -7.96
N VAL A 225 -8.87 -15.62 -8.83
CA VAL A 225 -9.33 -15.07 -10.12
C VAL A 225 -8.93 -15.98 -11.27
N ARG A 226 -9.84 -16.24 -12.22
CA ARG A 226 -9.55 -17.05 -13.42
C ARG A 226 -9.88 -16.30 -14.70
N VAL A 227 -9.11 -16.54 -15.75
CA VAL A 227 -9.46 -16.08 -17.10
C VAL A 227 -10.56 -16.98 -17.67
N ALA A 228 -11.68 -16.38 -18.06
CA ALA A 228 -12.81 -17.08 -18.61
C ALA A 228 -12.52 -17.59 -20.04
N LYS A 229 -13.05 -18.77 -20.38
CA LYS A 229 -13.05 -19.31 -21.75
C LYS A 229 -14.36 -18.95 -22.44
N GLY A 230 -14.48 -19.18 -23.75
CA GLY A 230 -15.73 -18.96 -24.50
C GLY A 230 -15.77 -17.67 -25.31
N GLU A 231 -16.97 -17.28 -25.75
CA GLU A 231 -17.17 -16.14 -26.65
C GLU A 231 -16.84 -14.80 -25.99
N LYS A 232 -15.87 -14.07 -26.54
CA LYS A 232 -15.46 -12.76 -26.03
C LYS A 232 -16.58 -11.72 -26.08
N LEU A 233 -16.53 -10.73 -25.20
CA LEU A 233 -17.38 -9.53 -25.28
C LEU A 233 -16.95 -8.68 -26.47
N ALA A 234 -17.85 -7.88 -27.03
CA ALA A 234 -17.56 -7.05 -28.19
C ALA A 234 -17.52 -5.57 -27.81
N PRO A 235 -16.63 -4.75 -28.40
CA PRO A 235 -16.69 -3.30 -28.25
C PRO A 235 -17.88 -2.72 -29.01
N VAL A 236 -18.41 -1.59 -28.55
CA VAL A 236 -19.38 -0.76 -29.29
C VAL A 236 -18.76 0.51 -29.86
N ALA A 237 -17.65 0.97 -29.29
CA ALA A 237 -16.91 2.14 -29.74
C ALA A 237 -15.42 1.99 -29.40
N LYS A 238 -14.58 2.80 -30.05
CA LYS A 238 -13.19 3.04 -29.63
C LYS A 238 -13.15 4.44 -29.02
N LEU A 239 -12.77 4.53 -27.75
CA LEU A 239 -12.67 5.78 -27.01
C LEU A 239 -11.20 6.22 -26.91
N TYR A 240 -10.99 7.51 -26.70
CA TYR A 240 -9.69 8.14 -26.45
C TYR A 240 -8.69 7.94 -27.60
N MET A 241 -9.20 7.90 -28.83
CA MET A 241 -8.36 7.79 -30.04
C MET A 241 -7.62 9.10 -30.33
N ASP A 242 -8.20 10.23 -29.92
CA ASP A 242 -7.56 11.54 -30.00
C ASP A 242 -6.41 11.66 -28.97
N PRO A 243 -5.22 12.17 -29.36
CA PRO A 243 -4.07 12.27 -28.47
C PRO A 243 -4.32 13.11 -27.21
N HIS A 244 -5.09 14.20 -27.31
CA HIS A 244 -5.37 15.08 -26.18
C HIS A 244 -6.31 14.38 -25.17
N ASN A 245 -7.35 13.72 -25.66
CA ASN A 245 -8.25 12.94 -24.82
C ASN A 245 -7.56 11.73 -24.17
N ASN A 246 -6.66 11.05 -24.89
CA ASN A 246 -5.84 9.98 -24.33
C ASN A 246 -4.93 10.49 -23.20
N TRP A 247 -4.29 11.66 -23.38
CA TRP A 247 -3.49 12.29 -22.32
C TRP A 247 -4.33 12.61 -21.08
N LYS A 248 -5.54 13.18 -21.25
CA LYS A 248 -6.47 13.45 -20.14
C LYS A 248 -6.85 12.18 -19.40
N HIS A 249 -7.21 11.12 -20.13
CA HIS A 249 -7.56 9.83 -19.55
C HIS A 249 -6.39 9.23 -18.75
N LYS A 250 -5.17 9.23 -19.32
CA LYS A 250 -3.98 8.70 -18.64
C LYS A 250 -3.58 9.48 -17.39
N ARG A 251 -3.72 10.80 -17.43
CA ARG A 251 -3.52 11.64 -16.25
C ARG A 251 -4.52 11.31 -15.14
N ALA A 252 -5.81 11.22 -15.48
CA ALA A 252 -6.85 10.87 -14.51
C ALA A 252 -6.66 9.45 -13.93
N GLU A 253 -6.22 8.49 -14.76
CA GLU A 253 -5.85 7.14 -14.32
C GLU A 253 -4.75 7.16 -13.25
N ALA A 254 -3.69 7.95 -13.48
CA ALA A 254 -2.58 8.09 -12.54
C ALA A 254 -3.00 8.77 -11.22
N GLU A 255 -3.79 9.84 -11.29
CA GLU A 255 -4.31 10.54 -10.10
C GLU A 255 -5.21 9.63 -9.24
N ARG A 256 -6.06 8.81 -9.88
CA ARG A 256 -6.92 7.85 -9.18
C ARG A 256 -6.12 6.71 -8.57
N LEU A 257 -5.10 6.21 -9.27
CA LEU A 257 -4.22 5.17 -8.74
C LEU A 257 -3.49 5.63 -7.48
N ASP A 258 -2.96 6.85 -7.50
CA ASP A 258 -2.31 7.49 -6.35
C ASP A 258 -3.29 7.66 -5.16
N ALA A 259 -4.53 8.08 -5.43
CA ALA A 259 -5.58 8.14 -4.41
C ALA A 259 -5.92 6.77 -3.82
N PHE A 260 -6.02 5.73 -4.65
CA PHE A 260 -6.25 4.35 -4.20
C PHE A 260 -5.09 3.82 -3.35
N TYR A 261 -3.84 4.01 -3.78
CA TYR A 261 -2.69 3.59 -2.99
C TYR A 261 -2.64 4.27 -1.61
N ARG A 262 -2.99 5.55 -1.54
CA ARG A 262 -3.19 6.23 -0.25
C ARG A 262 -4.29 5.59 0.59
N SER A 263 -5.46 5.27 0.02
CA SER A 263 -6.59 4.74 0.79
C SER A 263 -6.33 3.33 1.33
N VAL A 264 -5.60 2.48 0.60
CA VAL A 264 -5.30 1.10 1.03
C VAL A 264 -3.93 0.93 1.70
N GLY A 265 -3.16 2.01 1.85
CA GLY A 265 -1.85 1.98 2.51
C GLY A 265 -0.79 1.23 1.70
N ILE A 266 -0.75 1.45 0.38
CA ILE A 266 0.39 1.07 -0.48
C ILE A 266 1.29 2.29 -0.61
N LYS A 267 2.57 2.15 -0.24
CA LYS A 267 3.56 3.24 -0.26
C LYS A 267 4.72 2.97 -1.22
N GLN A 268 4.82 1.77 -1.76
CA GLN A 268 5.83 1.38 -2.74
C GLN A 268 5.25 0.45 -3.81
N GLU A 269 5.59 0.73 -5.06
CA GLU A 269 5.28 -0.11 -6.22
C GLU A 269 6.58 -0.51 -6.91
N ILE A 270 6.77 -1.81 -7.11
CA ILE A 270 7.91 -2.38 -7.84
C ILE A 270 7.41 -2.90 -9.18
N LEU A 271 7.88 -2.30 -10.27
CA LEU A 271 7.50 -2.64 -11.63
C LEU A 271 8.29 -3.86 -12.16
N HIS A 272 7.87 -4.43 -13.29
CA HIS A 272 8.50 -5.61 -13.92
C HIS A 272 9.99 -5.44 -14.21
N ASN A 273 10.46 -4.21 -14.45
CA ASN A 273 11.86 -3.87 -14.70
C ASN A 273 12.62 -3.47 -13.42
N ASN A 274 12.08 -3.80 -12.24
CA ASN A 274 12.61 -3.43 -10.91
C ASN A 274 12.66 -1.91 -10.64
N ILE A 275 12.04 -1.08 -11.50
CA ILE A 275 11.85 0.34 -11.18
C ILE A 275 10.88 0.43 -10.01
N THR A 276 11.28 1.22 -9.02
CA THR A 276 10.49 1.45 -7.80
C THR A 276 9.86 2.83 -7.84
N ARG A 277 8.56 2.91 -7.54
CA ARG A 277 7.83 4.17 -7.32
C ARG A 277 7.37 4.24 -5.87
N PHE A 278 7.37 5.45 -5.32
CA PHE A 278 6.98 5.71 -3.93
C PHE A 278 5.74 6.59 -3.89
N TYR A 279 4.81 6.25 -3.00
CA TYR A 279 3.51 6.92 -2.83
C TYR A 279 3.29 7.34 -1.36
N GLY A 280 4.38 7.63 -0.64
CA GLY A 280 4.37 8.08 0.75
C GLY A 280 5.03 9.44 0.95
N CYS A 281 5.89 9.56 1.96
CA CYS A 281 6.61 10.81 2.25
C CYS A 281 7.79 11.04 1.30
N ASP A 282 8.22 12.31 1.23
CA ASP A 282 9.40 12.80 0.49
C ASP A 282 9.97 14.02 1.25
N LYS A 283 10.85 14.83 0.65
CA LYS A 283 11.41 16.02 1.32
C LYS A 283 10.37 17.12 1.57
N ASP A 284 9.30 17.17 0.78
CA ASP A 284 8.28 18.22 0.85
C ASP A 284 7.04 17.78 1.66
N LYS A 285 6.95 16.48 1.99
CA LYS A 285 5.88 15.89 2.79
C LYS A 285 6.40 15.41 4.15
N PRO A 286 5.59 15.52 5.21
CA PRO A 286 5.97 14.99 6.51
C PRO A 286 6.18 13.47 6.44
N ARG A 287 6.95 12.94 7.40
CA ARG A 287 7.14 11.49 7.54
C ARG A 287 5.80 10.79 7.73
N CYS A 288 5.73 9.50 7.40
CA CYS A 288 4.47 8.77 7.31
C CYS A 288 3.78 8.49 8.66
N PHE A 289 4.48 8.66 9.78
CA PHE A 289 4.00 8.37 11.13
C PHE A 289 4.19 9.59 12.04
N GLY A 290 3.33 9.71 13.05
CA GLY A 290 3.30 10.85 13.96
C GLY A 290 4.49 10.95 14.92
N THR A 291 4.33 11.74 15.98
CA THR A 291 5.26 11.73 17.12
C THR A 291 5.28 10.35 17.75
N ILE A 292 6.49 9.82 17.98
CA ILE A 292 6.67 8.51 18.63
C ILE A 292 6.43 8.70 20.12
N VAL A 293 5.68 7.77 20.72
CA VAL A 293 5.37 7.76 22.15
C VAL A 293 5.87 6.43 22.72
N ASN A 294 6.63 6.48 23.81
CA ASN A 294 7.22 5.30 24.48
C ASN A 294 7.99 4.39 23.50
N ASP A 295 8.81 4.98 22.63
CA ASP A 295 9.67 4.27 21.67
C ASP A 295 8.89 3.32 20.70
N MET A 296 7.58 3.51 20.54
CA MET A 296 6.73 2.70 19.65
C MET A 296 5.97 3.55 18.61
N PRO A 297 6.39 3.53 17.33
CA PRO A 297 5.65 4.16 16.23
C PRO A 297 4.27 3.52 15.97
N ASP A 298 3.35 4.33 15.41
CA ASP A 298 1.96 3.92 15.09
C ASP A 298 1.88 2.68 14.17
N TYR A 299 2.77 2.56 13.18
CA TYR A 299 2.76 1.44 12.23
C TYR A 299 2.96 0.08 12.89
N LEU A 300 3.60 0.02 14.07
CA LEU A 300 3.76 -1.22 14.82
C LEU A 300 2.41 -1.67 15.42
N TYR A 301 1.57 -0.72 15.86
CA TYR A 301 0.20 -0.98 16.30
C TYR A 301 -0.70 -1.49 15.17
N GLU A 302 -0.41 -1.09 13.94
CA GLU A 302 -1.09 -1.61 12.75
C GLU A 302 -0.58 -2.99 12.31
N GLY A 303 0.39 -3.58 13.01
CA GLY A 303 1.03 -4.84 12.62
C GLY A 303 1.90 -4.71 11.36
N ARG A 304 2.31 -3.48 11.01
CA ARG A 304 3.14 -3.16 9.86
C ARG A 304 4.57 -2.82 10.29
N TRP A 305 5.45 -2.67 9.32
CA TRP A 305 6.84 -2.24 9.48
C TRP A 305 7.02 -0.80 9.03
N THR A 306 8.24 -0.28 9.09
CA THR A 306 8.52 1.10 8.71
C THR A 306 8.17 1.31 7.23
N PRO A 307 7.42 2.38 6.89
CA PRO A 307 7.13 2.70 5.51
C PRO A 307 8.38 2.76 4.62
N PRO A 308 8.35 2.16 3.41
CA PRO A 308 9.54 2.05 2.55
C PRO A 308 10.06 3.41 2.06
N CYS A 309 9.19 4.41 1.93
CA CYS A 309 9.58 5.80 1.67
C CYS A 309 10.33 6.43 2.86
N CYS A 310 9.97 6.09 4.10
CA CYS A 310 10.70 6.52 5.28
C CYS A 310 12.08 5.87 5.36
N LEU A 311 12.16 4.55 5.12
CA LEU A 311 13.45 3.87 5.02
C LEU A 311 14.34 4.45 3.91
N LYS A 312 13.77 4.84 2.76
CA LYS A 312 14.52 5.54 1.70
C LYS A 312 15.11 6.87 2.20
N ALA A 313 14.29 7.70 2.85
CA ALA A 313 14.73 8.98 3.41
C ALA A 313 15.79 8.82 4.51
N LEU A 314 15.67 7.81 5.37
CA LEU A 314 16.69 7.48 6.37
C LEU A 314 18.02 7.08 5.74
N ARG A 315 18.00 6.23 4.70
CA ARG A 315 19.22 5.86 3.96
C ARG A 315 19.86 7.08 3.29
N GLU A 316 19.07 7.97 2.71
CA GLU A 316 19.57 9.22 2.10
C GLU A 316 20.20 10.16 3.14
N THR A 317 19.55 10.32 4.28
CA THR A 317 20.06 11.14 5.40
C THR A 317 21.34 10.55 5.98
N ALA A 318 21.38 9.24 6.22
CA ALA A 318 22.57 8.54 6.70
C ALA A 318 23.77 8.74 5.75
N LYS A 319 23.57 8.56 4.45
CA LYS A 319 24.62 8.80 3.45
C LYS A 319 25.13 10.24 3.48
N HIS A 320 24.22 11.21 3.56
CA HIS A 320 24.58 12.62 3.65
C HIS A 320 25.42 12.92 4.90
N VAL A 321 25.01 12.40 6.06
CA VAL A 321 25.76 12.56 7.32
C VAL A 321 27.14 11.91 7.22
N PHE A 322 27.22 10.67 6.72
CA PHE A 322 28.49 9.96 6.58
C PHE A 322 29.47 10.74 5.69
N THR A 323 29.02 11.17 4.51
CA THR A 323 29.85 11.98 3.60
C THR A 323 30.30 13.28 4.24
N THR A 324 29.42 13.96 4.98
CA THR A 324 29.76 15.22 5.66
C THR A 324 30.82 15.01 6.74
N LEU A 325 30.66 13.98 7.58
CA LEU A 325 31.63 13.67 8.65
C LEU A 325 32.98 13.22 8.08
N GLU A 326 32.99 12.43 7.00
CA GLU A 326 34.22 12.00 6.32
C GLU A 326 34.97 13.19 5.72
N ASN A 327 34.27 14.12 5.05
CA ASN A 327 34.88 15.33 4.49
C ASN A 327 35.52 16.22 5.56
N CYS A 328 34.95 16.23 6.77
CA CYS A 328 35.48 16.98 7.91
C CYS A 328 36.46 16.16 8.78
N HIS A 329 36.82 14.94 8.37
CA HIS A 329 37.74 14.06 9.11
C HIS A 329 37.30 13.80 10.57
N VAL A 330 35.99 13.69 10.78
CA VAL A 330 35.39 13.29 12.06
C VAL A 330 35.36 11.76 12.13
N ARG A 331 35.98 11.18 13.16
CA ARG A 331 35.89 9.74 13.41
C ARG A 331 34.49 9.40 13.92
N TYR A 332 33.79 8.55 13.18
CA TYR A 332 32.45 8.08 13.52
C TYR A 332 32.34 6.56 13.35
N TRP A 333 31.30 5.97 13.93
CA TRP A 333 30.95 4.56 13.76
C TRP A 333 29.44 4.38 13.83
N LEU A 334 28.91 3.35 13.15
CA LEU A 334 27.53 2.92 13.36
C LEU A 334 27.32 2.48 14.80
N GLU A 335 26.19 2.86 15.38
CA GLU A 335 25.83 2.57 16.77
C GLU A 335 24.47 1.87 16.85
N GLY A 336 24.16 1.26 18.00
CA GLY A 336 22.81 0.81 18.32
C GLY A 336 22.14 -0.09 17.28
N GLY A 337 20.88 0.21 16.96
CA GLY A 337 20.07 -0.54 15.99
C GLY A 337 20.64 -0.49 14.56
N SER A 338 21.33 0.60 14.22
CA SER A 338 21.96 0.77 12.91
C SER A 338 23.13 -0.19 12.69
N LEU A 339 24.02 -0.34 13.68
CA LEU A 339 25.10 -1.33 13.61
C LEU A 339 24.55 -2.76 13.57
N LEU A 340 23.51 -3.05 14.36
CA LEU A 340 22.84 -4.35 14.36
C LEU A 340 22.20 -4.67 13.01
N GLY A 341 21.54 -3.68 12.38
CA GLY A 341 21.00 -3.79 11.03
C GLY A 341 22.06 -4.04 9.96
N ALA A 342 23.20 -3.34 10.05
CA ALA A 342 24.35 -3.54 9.16
C ALA A 342 24.85 -4.99 9.18
N VAL A 343 24.97 -5.60 10.37
CA VAL A 343 25.41 -7.01 10.49
C VAL A 343 24.36 -7.98 9.97
N ARG A 344 23.08 -7.78 10.32
CA ARG A 344 22.01 -8.74 9.99
C ARG A 344 21.65 -8.74 8.51
N GLN A 345 21.56 -7.55 7.91
CA GLN A 345 20.95 -7.37 6.59
C GLN A 345 21.56 -6.24 5.78
N LYS A 346 22.72 -5.69 6.21
CA LYS A 346 23.45 -4.62 5.52
C LYS A 346 22.63 -3.35 5.30
N ASP A 347 21.61 -3.15 6.13
CA ASP A 347 20.61 -2.10 5.97
C ASP A 347 19.91 -1.82 7.30
N ILE A 348 19.13 -0.74 7.36
CA ILE A 348 18.30 -0.36 8.51
C ILE A 348 17.34 -1.50 8.84
N ILE A 349 17.18 -1.84 10.12
CA ILE A 349 16.22 -2.86 10.56
C ILE A 349 14.82 -2.47 10.04
N PRO A 350 14.02 -3.38 9.44
CA PRO A 350 12.84 -2.96 8.66
C PRO A 350 11.73 -2.28 9.47
N TRP A 351 11.77 -2.36 10.80
CA TRP A 351 10.83 -1.75 11.72
C TRP A 351 11.43 -0.59 12.54
N ASP A 352 12.71 -0.28 12.34
CA ASP A 352 13.36 0.91 12.92
C ASP A 352 12.93 2.20 12.23
N TYR A 353 13.03 3.32 12.94
CA TYR A 353 12.54 4.62 12.48
C TYR A 353 13.61 5.71 12.37
N ASP A 354 14.84 5.43 12.78
CA ASP A 354 15.98 6.35 12.79
C ASP A 354 17.29 5.62 12.43
N VAL A 355 18.40 6.37 12.50
CA VAL A 355 19.76 5.84 12.33
C VAL A 355 20.64 6.44 13.43
N ASP A 356 21.43 5.63 14.10
CA ASP A 356 22.31 6.05 15.19
C ASP A 356 23.78 5.90 14.81
N ILE A 357 24.58 6.93 15.09
CA ILE A 357 26.04 6.89 15.01
C ILE A 357 26.71 7.47 16.24
N GLY A 358 27.88 6.93 16.58
CA GLY A 358 28.78 7.50 17.57
C GLY A 358 29.89 8.32 16.91
N ILE A 359 30.36 9.37 17.59
CA ILE A 359 31.55 10.16 17.18
C ILE A 359 32.48 10.37 18.36
N TYR A 360 33.76 10.65 18.07
CA TYR A 360 34.67 11.21 19.07
C TYR A 360 34.30 12.68 19.35
N ARG A 361 34.02 13.01 20.62
CA ARG A 361 33.65 14.36 21.06
C ARG A 361 34.73 15.40 20.75
N GLU A 362 35.99 15.02 20.84
CA GLU A 362 37.14 15.87 20.49
C GLU A 362 37.19 16.24 19.00
N ASP A 363 36.50 15.49 18.13
CA ASP A 363 36.43 15.78 16.69
C ASP A 363 35.31 16.77 16.35
N LEU A 364 34.45 17.16 17.29
CA LEU A 364 33.33 18.09 17.06
C LEU A 364 33.77 19.40 16.39
N SER A 365 34.92 19.95 16.79
CA SER A 365 35.43 21.22 16.24
C SER A 365 35.97 21.10 14.82
N LYS A 366 36.13 19.89 14.27
CA LYS A 366 36.63 19.68 12.89
C LYS A 366 35.56 19.89 11.83
N CYS A 367 34.28 19.85 12.22
CA CYS A 367 33.16 19.89 11.29
C CYS A 367 32.31 21.15 11.50
N GLY A 368 32.32 22.06 10.52
CA GLY A 368 31.50 23.27 10.55
C GLY A 368 30.03 22.95 10.77
N ALA A 369 29.52 21.90 10.10
CA ALA A 369 28.12 21.49 10.24
C ALA A 369 27.71 21.15 11.68
N LEU A 370 28.60 20.53 12.47
CA LEU A 370 28.34 20.27 13.89
C LEU A 370 28.52 21.53 14.75
N VAL A 371 29.50 22.37 14.43
CA VAL A 371 29.78 23.61 15.17
C VAL A 371 28.64 24.62 15.04
N ASP A 372 28.07 24.76 13.84
CA ASP A 372 27.05 25.76 13.52
C ASP A 372 25.75 25.54 14.29
N THR A 373 25.45 24.29 14.68
CA THR A 373 24.30 23.97 15.55
C THR A 373 24.35 24.65 16.93
N LYS A 374 25.50 25.16 17.37
CA LYS A 374 25.62 25.94 18.61
C LYS A 374 24.78 27.22 18.59
N ASN A 375 24.50 27.75 17.40
CA ASN A 375 23.70 28.96 17.20
C ASN A 375 22.20 28.66 17.04
N GLY A 376 21.80 27.39 17.15
CA GLY A 376 20.44 26.91 16.89
C GLY A 376 20.40 25.93 15.72
N ALA A 377 19.21 25.39 15.46
CA ALA A 377 19.00 24.54 14.29
C ALA A 377 19.19 25.34 12.99
N TYR A 378 19.81 24.74 11.98
CA TYR A 378 19.95 25.34 10.65
C TYR A 378 19.72 24.30 9.55
N THR A 379 19.42 24.78 8.34
CA THR A 379 19.23 23.94 7.15
C THR A 379 20.41 24.13 6.21
N ASP A 380 21.01 23.03 5.76
CA ASP A 380 22.10 23.10 4.78
C ASP A 380 21.62 23.28 3.34
N ASP A 381 22.56 23.44 2.41
CA ASP A 381 22.28 23.69 0.98
C ASP A 381 21.54 22.52 0.29
N LEU A 382 21.55 21.33 0.89
CA LEU A 382 20.84 20.15 0.39
C LEU A 382 19.48 19.96 1.09
N GLY A 383 19.11 20.88 1.98
CA GLY A 383 17.83 20.89 2.68
C GLY A 383 17.76 19.92 3.87
N PHE A 384 18.88 19.43 4.42
CA PHE A 384 18.88 18.68 5.68
C PHE A 384 18.96 19.65 6.86
N VAL A 385 18.27 19.32 7.95
CA VAL A 385 18.24 20.18 9.14
C VAL A 385 19.16 19.62 10.20
N TRP A 386 20.15 20.39 10.60
CA TRP A 386 21.10 20.05 11.64
C TRP A 386 20.72 20.76 12.92
N GLU A 387 20.59 20.02 14.01
CA GLU A 387 20.25 20.56 15.32
C GLU A 387 21.03 19.88 16.44
N LYS A 388 21.16 20.59 17.56
CA LYS A 388 21.68 20.03 18.80
C LYS A 388 20.52 19.79 19.75
N ALA A 389 20.30 18.53 20.12
CA ALA A 389 19.23 18.17 21.04
C ALA A 389 19.49 18.79 22.42
N VAL A 390 18.48 19.51 22.94
CA VAL A 390 18.52 20.11 24.28
C VAL A 390 18.54 19.00 25.34
N GLU A 391 17.74 17.96 25.11
CA GLU A 391 17.69 16.74 25.91
C GLU A 391 18.77 15.78 25.42
N GLY A 392 19.67 15.33 26.31
CA GLY A 392 20.61 14.24 26.00
C GLY A 392 21.92 14.61 25.29
N LYS A 393 22.21 15.90 25.02
CA LYS A 393 23.50 16.40 24.50
C LYS A 393 24.03 15.70 23.23
N PHE A 394 23.13 15.24 22.36
CA PHE A 394 23.46 14.67 21.05
C PHE A 394 23.09 15.64 19.92
N TYR A 395 23.49 15.32 18.70
CA TYR A 395 23.11 16.08 17.50
C TYR A 395 22.14 15.26 16.67
N ARG A 396 21.22 15.92 15.99
CA ARG A 396 20.23 15.29 15.14
C ARG A 396 20.27 15.93 13.76
N VAL A 397 20.22 15.09 12.73
CA VAL A 397 20.15 15.53 11.33
C VAL A 397 18.86 15.01 10.73
N GLN A 398 17.92 15.90 10.43
CA GLN A 398 16.61 15.57 9.88
C GLN A 398 16.62 15.64 8.34
N TYR A 399 15.79 14.83 7.70
CA TYR A 399 15.70 14.71 6.24
C TYR A 399 15.30 16.04 5.57
N SER A 400 14.38 16.78 6.19
CA SER A 400 14.06 18.17 5.84
C SER A 400 13.34 18.89 6.98
N ALA A 401 13.11 20.20 6.83
CA ALA A 401 12.33 20.99 7.78
C ALA A 401 10.89 20.48 7.97
N VAL A 402 10.34 19.80 6.95
CA VAL A 402 9.00 19.21 6.97
C VAL A 402 9.04 17.74 7.38
N ASN A 403 10.11 17.02 7.06
CA ASN A 403 10.23 15.58 7.27
C ASN A 403 11.30 15.25 8.33
N HIS A 404 10.82 14.92 9.53
CA HIS A 404 11.66 14.70 10.72
C HIS A 404 12.15 13.26 10.90
N LEU A 405 12.30 12.49 9.80
CA LEU A 405 13.14 11.29 9.81
C LEU A 405 14.59 11.73 9.99
N HIS A 406 15.36 11.02 10.81
CA HIS A 406 16.64 11.56 11.26
C HIS A 406 17.74 10.54 11.48
N VAL A 407 18.96 11.08 11.54
CA VAL A 407 20.16 10.41 12.05
C VAL A 407 20.55 11.10 13.36
N ASP A 408 20.71 10.32 14.43
CA ASP A 408 21.22 10.80 15.72
C ASP A 408 22.73 10.53 15.85
N ILE A 409 23.44 11.53 16.36
CA ILE A 409 24.90 11.57 16.46
C ILE A 409 25.29 11.75 17.91
N TYR A 410 25.82 10.69 18.53
CA TYR A 410 26.19 10.65 19.94
C TYR A 410 27.69 10.91 20.14
N PRO A 411 28.07 12.03 20.80
CA PRO A 411 29.47 12.31 21.08
C PRO A 411 29.96 11.53 22.32
N PHE A 412 30.98 10.70 22.15
CA PHE A 412 31.66 9.98 23.22
C PHE A 412 33.07 10.53 23.46
N TYR A 413 33.58 10.37 24.68
CA TYR A 413 34.97 10.65 25.01
C TYR A 413 35.58 9.51 25.83
N SER A 414 36.88 9.28 25.69
CA SER A 414 37.59 8.25 26.45
C SER A 414 37.90 8.74 27.87
N LYS A 415 37.55 7.92 28.86
CA LYS A 415 37.93 8.08 30.26
C LYS A 415 38.64 6.81 30.70
N HIS A 416 39.97 6.85 30.72
CA HIS A 416 40.82 5.70 31.04
C HIS A 416 40.55 4.45 30.18
N GLY A 417 40.38 4.62 28.86
CA GLY A 417 40.16 3.52 27.93
C GLY A 417 38.71 3.01 27.88
N VAL A 418 37.78 3.71 28.51
CA VAL A 418 36.33 3.47 28.42
C VAL A 418 35.67 4.66 27.75
N MET A 419 34.94 4.41 26.67
CA MET A 419 34.13 5.41 25.98
C MET A 419 32.87 5.69 26.81
N THR A 420 32.66 6.97 27.14
CA THR A 420 31.53 7.44 27.94
C THR A 420 30.96 8.74 27.38
N LYS A 421 29.79 9.15 27.88
CA LYS A 421 29.12 10.41 27.54
C LYS A 421 28.45 11.01 28.77
N ASP A 422 28.04 12.27 28.66
CA ASP A 422 27.50 13.04 29.78
C ASP A 422 26.05 12.63 30.18
N THR A 423 25.32 11.96 29.29
CA THR A 423 23.87 11.73 29.39
C THR A 423 23.47 10.40 28.75
N TRP A 424 22.57 9.66 29.39
CA TRP A 424 22.13 8.32 28.97
C TRP A 424 20.61 8.24 28.84
N LEU A 425 20.13 7.48 27.88
CA LEU A 425 18.71 7.24 27.65
C LEU A 425 18.24 6.04 28.47
N LEU A 426 17.45 6.28 29.52
CA LEU A 426 17.01 5.24 30.46
C LEU A 426 16.18 4.12 29.81
N THR A 427 15.48 4.41 28.71
CA THR A 427 14.68 3.41 27.97
C THR A 427 15.53 2.52 27.05
N HIS A 428 16.79 2.88 26.81
CA HIS A 428 17.65 2.20 25.84
C HIS A 428 18.74 1.38 26.57
N ARG A 429 18.49 0.10 26.82
CA ARG A 429 19.45 -0.80 27.50
C ARG A 429 20.84 -0.81 26.86
N GLN A 430 20.91 -0.63 25.54
CA GLN A 430 22.14 -0.60 24.75
C GLN A 430 22.95 0.70 24.89
N ASP A 431 22.35 1.73 25.48
CA ASP A 431 22.99 3.02 25.70
C ASP A 431 23.86 2.96 26.96
N VAL A 432 25.03 2.32 26.81
CA VAL A 432 26.00 2.06 27.89
C VAL A 432 27.41 2.46 27.48
N GLU A 433 28.26 2.67 28.48
CA GLU A 433 29.71 2.80 28.31
C GLU A 433 30.29 1.53 27.66
N PHE A 434 31.40 1.67 26.94
CA PHE A 434 32.06 0.51 26.31
C PHE A 434 33.59 0.70 26.21
N PRO A 435 34.38 -0.39 26.17
CA PRO A 435 35.83 -0.32 26.01
C PRO A 435 36.26 0.37 24.70
N GLU A 436 37.17 1.36 24.79
CA GLU A 436 37.71 2.09 23.64
C GLU A 436 38.45 1.19 22.64
N ARG A 437 38.94 0.01 23.08
CA ARG A 437 39.56 -0.98 22.19
C ARG A 437 38.70 -1.34 20.98
N PHE A 438 37.37 -1.26 21.11
CA PHE A 438 36.46 -1.52 20.00
C PHE A 438 36.57 -0.50 18.87
N LEU A 439 37.16 0.68 19.11
CA LEU A 439 37.33 1.73 18.12
C LEU A 439 38.77 1.81 17.55
N LEU A 440 39.68 0.95 18.04
CA LEU A 440 41.11 0.99 17.76
C LEU A 440 41.61 -0.33 17.14
N PRO A 441 41.58 -0.50 15.79
CA PRO A 441 41.06 0.44 14.80
C PRO A 441 39.55 0.30 14.58
N LEU A 442 38.94 1.29 13.95
CA LEU A 442 37.63 1.13 13.30
C LEU A 442 37.76 0.19 12.10
N THR A 443 36.67 -0.51 11.77
CA THR A 443 36.55 -1.35 10.57
C THR A 443 35.53 -0.75 9.62
N LYS A 444 35.45 -1.27 8.38
CA LYS A 444 34.42 -0.89 7.40
C LYS A 444 33.34 -1.98 7.32
N ILE A 445 32.08 -1.58 7.23
CA ILE A 445 30.92 -2.46 7.05
C ILE A 445 29.97 -1.88 5.99
N GLU A 446 29.23 -2.76 5.31
CA GLU A 446 28.18 -2.35 4.38
C GLU A 446 26.91 -1.98 5.16
N PHE A 447 26.39 -0.78 4.94
CA PHE A 447 25.12 -0.32 5.51
C PHE A 447 24.42 0.65 4.57
N ALA A 448 23.11 0.47 4.37
CA ALA A 448 22.29 1.34 3.53
C ALA A 448 22.83 1.49 2.07
N GLY A 449 23.57 0.49 1.59
CA GLY A 449 24.20 0.48 0.27
C GLY A 449 25.47 1.33 0.14
N VAL A 450 26.15 1.66 1.24
CA VAL A 450 27.49 2.28 1.25
C VAL A 450 28.42 1.57 2.23
N MET A 451 29.73 1.68 2.02
CA MET A 451 30.74 1.21 2.98
C MET A 451 31.03 2.29 4.02
N THR A 452 30.63 2.05 5.26
CA THR A 452 30.76 3.00 6.39
C THR A 452 31.58 2.40 7.53
N TYR A 453 31.86 3.16 8.58
CA TYR A 453 32.69 2.73 9.70
C TYR A 453 31.88 2.01 10.80
N ALA A 454 32.49 1.00 11.38
CA ALA A 454 31.96 0.25 12.52
C ALA A 454 33.07 -0.03 13.54
N PRO A 455 32.72 -0.33 14.79
CA PRO A 455 33.69 -0.86 15.75
C PRO A 455 34.38 -2.13 15.21
N ASN A 456 35.62 -2.41 15.61
CA ASN A 456 36.19 -3.75 15.39
C ASN A 456 35.45 -4.80 16.24
N ASN A 457 35.60 -6.07 15.89
CA ASN A 457 34.94 -7.18 16.59
C ASN A 457 33.43 -6.94 16.78
N VAL A 458 32.76 -6.50 15.70
CA VAL A 458 31.36 -6.01 15.72
C VAL A 458 30.40 -6.94 16.48
N LYS A 459 30.56 -8.26 16.32
CA LYS A 459 29.74 -9.23 17.05
C LYS A 459 29.90 -9.09 18.57
N GLU A 460 31.15 -9.06 19.06
CA GLU A 460 31.44 -8.88 20.48
C GLU A 460 30.91 -7.54 20.99
N PHE A 461 31.06 -6.47 20.20
CA PHE A 461 30.53 -5.13 20.54
C PHE A 461 28.99 -5.14 20.69
N LEU A 462 28.29 -5.77 19.74
CA LEU A 462 26.83 -5.87 19.79
C LEU A 462 26.34 -6.75 20.94
N GLU A 463 26.99 -7.88 21.19
CA GLU A 463 26.65 -8.77 22.31
C GLU A 463 26.93 -8.11 23.66
N TYR A 464 27.97 -7.28 23.76
CA TYR A 464 28.25 -6.47 24.94
C TYR A 464 27.09 -5.50 25.24
N LYS A 465 26.53 -4.85 24.21
CA LYS A 465 25.47 -3.84 24.39
C LYS A 465 24.07 -4.44 24.54
N PHE A 466 23.73 -5.44 23.72
CA PHE A 466 22.36 -5.97 23.65
C PHE A 466 22.19 -7.33 24.35
N GLY A 467 23.29 -8.02 24.65
CA GLY A 467 23.29 -9.40 25.14
C GLY A 467 23.63 -10.42 24.05
N GLU A 468 24.07 -11.60 24.50
CA GLU A 468 24.46 -12.72 23.64
C GLU A 468 23.34 -13.15 22.68
N GLY A 469 23.73 -13.49 21.45
CA GLY A 469 22.78 -13.98 20.44
C GLY A 469 21.85 -12.91 19.88
N VAL A 470 22.12 -11.61 20.14
CA VAL A 470 21.29 -10.53 19.59
C VAL A 470 21.24 -10.61 18.07
N ILE A 471 22.33 -10.88 17.36
CA ILE A 471 22.37 -10.85 15.90
C ILE A 471 21.42 -11.90 15.31
N GLU A 472 21.45 -13.11 15.87
CA GLU A 472 20.72 -14.28 15.39
C GLU A 472 19.25 -14.29 15.81
N ASN A 473 18.88 -13.57 16.89
CA ASN A 473 17.54 -13.59 17.48
C ASN A 473 16.86 -12.20 17.40
N PRO A 474 16.28 -11.82 16.24
CA PRO A 474 15.56 -10.56 16.12
C PRO A 474 14.33 -10.53 17.03
N LYS A 475 14.31 -9.57 17.95
CA LYS A 475 13.12 -9.23 18.72
C LYS A 475 12.26 -8.29 17.90
N TYR A 476 11.11 -8.79 17.48
CA TYR A 476 10.10 -7.98 16.83
C TYR A 476 9.32 -7.20 17.89
N PRO A 477 8.87 -5.98 17.59
CA PRO A 477 7.92 -5.28 18.44
C PRO A 477 6.68 -6.16 18.62
N ASN A 478 6.36 -6.49 19.87
CA ASN A 478 5.19 -7.29 20.22
C ASN A 478 4.16 -6.39 20.88
N LEU A 479 2.97 -6.29 20.29
CA LEU A 479 1.88 -5.47 20.83
C LEU A 479 1.40 -5.90 22.22
N GLN A 480 1.62 -7.16 22.59
CA GLN A 480 1.28 -7.69 23.90
C GLN A 480 2.35 -7.43 24.96
N ASN A 481 3.60 -7.16 24.54
CA ASN A 481 4.74 -6.84 25.39
C ASN A 481 5.58 -5.77 24.66
N PRO A 482 5.16 -4.49 24.70
CA PRO A 482 6.00 -3.39 24.23
C PRO A 482 7.36 -3.49 24.94
N VAL A 483 8.44 -3.45 24.16
CA VAL A 483 9.83 -3.65 24.63
C VAL A 483 10.22 -2.58 25.63
#